data_AF-A0A7K9ILV3-F1
#
_entry.id   AF-A0A7K9ILV3-F1
#
_cell.length_a   1.000
_cell.length_b   1.000
_cell.length_c   1.000
_cell.angle_alpha   90.00
_cell.angle_beta   90.00
_cell.angle_gamma   90.00
#
_symmetry.space_group_name_H-M   'P 1'
#
loop_
_entity.id
_entity.type
_entity.pdbx_description
1 polymer ?
#
loop_
_entity_poly.entity_id
_entity_poly.type
_entity_poly.pdbx_seq_one_letter_code
_entity_poly.pdbx_strand_id
1 'polypeptide(L)'
;GLRVTVLLTSSLMVLGAGLRCVPVSDLEIRKKLIHGGQLLNGLAGPTVMNAAPFLSTTWFSPDERATATAIASLLNYLGSAGAFLVGPLVVPPPNGTAHLLSQSNTQHIKDRIEAVLYAEFGMVSLIFSAALAYFPSRPPFPPSVAAASQRLSYRRSFCRLLSNFRFLMIALAYAIPLGVFSGWSGVLDLILTPIHVSQVDAGWIGFWSIVGGCVVGIAMARFADFIRGMLKFILLLLLSGATLASTWFTLTCLTTVTHLPLTTATLYTSCILLGIFLNSSVPIFFELFVETVYPVPEGISCGVVTFLSNVFMGVLLFFLTFYHTEFSWFNWCLPGSCLLSLLLILCFRESYDRLYLDVVVSV
;
A
#
# COMPACT_ATOMS: atom_id res chain seq x y z
N GLY A 1 -17.24 15.07 -5.16
CA GLY A 1 -17.45 15.50 -3.75
C GLY A 1 -17.38 14.27 -2.86
N LEU A 2 -16.90 14.41 -1.62
CA LEU A 2 -16.48 13.27 -0.78
C LEU A 2 -17.51 12.13 -0.69
N ARG A 3 -18.78 12.44 -0.40
CA ARG A 3 -19.86 11.44 -0.35
C ARG A 3 -20.06 10.66 -1.65
N VAL A 4 -20.11 11.35 -2.80
CA VAL A 4 -20.26 10.70 -4.11
C VAL A 4 -19.09 9.76 -4.38
N THR A 5 -17.88 10.21 -4.04
CA THR A 5 -16.66 9.43 -4.20
C THR A 5 -16.68 8.18 -3.31
N VAL A 6 -17.07 8.29 -2.05
CA VAL A 6 -17.19 7.13 -1.13
C VAL A 6 -18.25 6.15 -1.60
N LEU A 7 -19.44 6.63 -1.99
CA LEU A 7 -20.52 5.77 -2.47
C LEU A 7 -20.16 5.07 -3.78
N LEU A 8 -19.51 5.76 -4.71
CA LEU A 8 -19.05 5.16 -5.96
C LEU A 8 -18.02 4.05 -5.68
N THR A 9 -16.99 4.34 -4.89
CA THR A 9 -15.94 3.38 -4.53
C THR A 9 -16.51 2.15 -3.83
N SER A 10 -17.34 2.36 -2.80
CA SER A 10 -17.95 1.25 -2.06
C SER A 10 -18.93 0.44 -2.93
N SER A 11 -19.66 1.07 -3.84
CA SER A 11 -20.50 0.35 -4.81
C SER A 11 -19.68 -0.53 -5.77
N LEU A 12 -18.54 -0.04 -6.26
CA LEU A 12 -17.62 -0.82 -7.10
C LEU A 12 -17.07 -2.02 -6.32
N MET A 13 -16.75 -1.85 -5.04
CA MET A 13 -16.26 -2.95 -4.18
C MET A 13 -17.35 -3.99 -3.90
N VAL A 14 -18.59 -3.58 -3.62
CA VAL A 14 -19.72 -4.51 -3.45
C VAL A 14 -19.98 -5.29 -4.73
N LEU A 15 -20.02 -4.62 -5.88
CA LEU A 15 -20.18 -5.28 -7.19
C LEU A 15 -19.02 -6.24 -7.47
N GLY A 16 -17.78 -5.82 -7.18
CA GLY A 16 -16.59 -6.63 -7.36
C GLY A 16 -16.55 -7.88 -6.47
N ALA A 17 -16.96 -7.75 -5.21
CA ALA A 17 -17.14 -8.88 -4.29
C ALA A 17 -18.31 -9.79 -4.71
N GLY A 18 -19.43 -9.22 -5.15
CA GLY A 18 -20.59 -9.98 -5.62
C GLY A 18 -20.27 -10.84 -6.84
N LEU A 19 -19.55 -10.30 -7.83
CA LEU A 19 -19.12 -11.06 -9.03
C LEU A 19 -18.25 -12.28 -8.68
N ARG A 20 -17.41 -12.18 -7.64
CA ARG A 20 -16.56 -13.29 -7.18
C ARG A 20 -17.35 -14.41 -6.48
N CYS A 21 -18.55 -14.09 -5.98
CA CYS A 21 -19.40 -15.02 -5.24
C CYS A 21 -20.40 -15.78 -6.13
N VAL A 22 -20.49 -15.49 -7.44
CA VAL A 22 -21.48 -16.14 -8.31
C VAL A 22 -21.11 -17.62 -8.53
N PRO A 23 -21.95 -18.57 -8.09
CA PRO A 23 -21.66 -19.99 -8.24
C PRO A 23 -21.96 -20.43 -9.68
N VAL A 24 -20.92 -20.47 -10.52
CA VAL A 24 -21.02 -20.95 -11.91
C VAL A 24 -20.25 -22.25 -12.07
N SER A 25 -20.91 -23.28 -12.64
CA SER A 25 -20.32 -24.60 -12.89
C SER A 25 -19.23 -24.57 -13.96
N ASP A 26 -19.37 -23.69 -14.95
CA ASP A 26 -18.37 -23.46 -16.00
C ASP A 26 -17.17 -22.68 -15.44
N LEU A 27 -16.00 -23.34 -15.47
CA LEU A 27 -14.75 -22.81 -14.95
C LEU A 27 -14.27 -21.55 -15.70
N GLU A 28 -14.47 -21.47 -17.02
CA GLU A 28 -14.02 -20.33 -17.81
C GLU A 28 -14.88 -19.09 -17.54
N ILE A 29 -16.18 -19.28 -17.37
CA ILE A 29 -17.09 -18.20 -16.98
C ILE A 29 -16.77 -17.75 -15.54
N ARG A 30 -16.55 -18.71 -14.62
CA ARG A 30 -16.16 -18.41 -13.23
C ARG A 30 -14.85 -17.63 -13.15
N LYS A 31 -13.82 -18.01 -13.92
CA LYS A 31 -12.56 -17.25 -14.01
C LYS A 31 -12.79 -15.81 -14.50
N LYS A 32 -13.56 -15.63 -15.57
CA LYS A 32 -13.90 -14.29 -16.10
C LYS A 32 -14.63 -13.43 -15.09
N LEU A 33 -15.57 -14.01 -14.33
CA LEU A 33 -16.29 -13.33 -13.25
C LEU A 33 -15.35 -12.90 -12.12
N ILE A 34 -14.43 -13.77 -11.71
CA ILE A 34 -13.43 -13.45 -10.68
C ILE A 34 -12.54 -12.30 -11.14
N HIS A 35 -12.00 -12.36 -12.36
CA HIS A 35 -11.17 -11.28 -12.92
C HIS A 35 -11.95 -9.97 -13.08
N GLY A 36 -13.21 -10.03 -13.53
CA GLY A 36 -14.09 -8.87 -13.58
C GLY A 36 -14.32 -8.26 -12.19
N GLY A 37 -14.52 -9.09 -11.17
CA GLY A 37 -14.65 -8.65 -9.79
C GLY A 37 -13.37 -7.99 -9.24
N GLN A 38 -12.20 -8.57 -9.54
CA GLN A 38 -10.90 -7.98 -9.18
C GLN A 38 -10.65 -6.65 -9.90
N LEU A 39 -11.08 -6.51 -11.15
CA LEU A 39 -10.99 -5.25 -11.89
C LEU A 39 -11.82 -4.15 -11.22
N LEU A 40 -13.07 -4.44 -10.82
CA LEU A 40 -13.93 -3.48 -10.14
C LEU A 40 -13.35 -3.04 -8.78
N ASN A 41 -12.81 -3.99 -8.00
CA ASN A 41 -12.09 -3.69 -6.76
C ASN A 41 -10.84 -2.84 -7.05
N GLY A 42 -10.08 -3.16 -8.09
CA GLY A 42 -8.90 -2.42 -8.52
C GLY A 42 -9.22 -0.95 -8.88
N LEU A 43 -10.37 -0.70 -9.52
CA LEU A 43 -10.84 0.67 -9.82
C LEU A 43 -11.19 1.47 -8.57
N ALA A 44 -11.66 0.80 -7.52
CA ALA A 44 -11.95 1.42 -6.23
C ALA A 44 -10.68 1.79 -5.44
N GLY A 45 -9.62 0.96 -5.54
CA GLY A 45 -8.38 1.07 -4.76
C GLY A 45 -7.75 2.47 -4.70
N PRO A 46 -7.42 3.12 -5.85
CA PRO A 46 -6.81 4.44 -5.85
C PRO A 46 -7.66 5.49 -5.12
N THR A 47 -8.97 5.40 -5.23
CA THR A 47 -9.88 6.34 -4.58
C THR A 47 -9.84 6.22 -3.06
N VAL A 48 -9.73 4.98 -2.53
CA VAL A 48 -9.57 4.73 -1.08
C VAL A 48 -8.24 5.28 -0.59
N MET A 49 -7.15 5.03 -1.31
CA MET A 49 -5.81 5.50 -0.91
C MET A 49 -5.70 7.03 -0.88
N ASN A 50 -6.36 7.71 -1.82
CA ASN A 50 -6.37 9.18 -1.89
C ASN A 50 -7.37 9.84 -0.92
N ALA A 51 -8.25 9.06 -0.28
CA ALA A 51 -9.25 9.59 0.64
C ALA A 51 -8.62 10.13 1.92
N ALA A 52 -7.52 9.51 2.40
CA ALA A 52 -6.88 9.87 3.66
C ALA A 52 -6.29 11.30 3.65
N PRO A 53 -5.43 11.69 2.68
CA PRO A 53 -4.95 13.08 2.59
C PRO A 53 -6.09 14.08 2.35
N PHE A 54 -7.07 13.72 1.52
CA PHE A 54 -8.20 14.61 1.24
C PHE A 54 -9.06 14.86 2.50
N LEU A 55 -9.27 13.82 3.32
CA LEU A 55 -10.03 13.91 4.55
C LEU A 55 -9.26 14.73 5.59
N SER A 56 -7.97 14.47 5.78
CA SER A 56 -7.15 15.16 6.78
C SER A 56 -7.12 16.66 6.54
N THR A 57 -7.07 17.10 5.28
CA THR A 57 -6.96 18.54 4.99
C THR A 57 -8.29 19.26 4.93
N THR A 58 -9.38 18.50 4.72
CA THR A 58 -10.73 19.04 4.79
C THR A 58 -11.26 19.12 6.22
N TRP A 59 -10.76 18.28 7.15
CA TRP A 59 -11.34 18.15 8.50
C TRP A 59 -10.41 18.52 9.66
N PHE A 60 -9.08 18.57 9.46
CA PHE A 60 -8.12 18.79 10.54
C PHE A 60 -7.23 20.03 10.31
N SER A 61 -6.79 20.63 11.42
CA SER A 61 -5.84 21.74 11.47
C SER A 61 -4.44 21.30 11.01
N PRO A 62 -3.54 22.24 10.65
CA PRO A 62 -2.18 21.91 10.22
C PRO A 62 -1.41 21.05 11.22
N ASP A 63 -1.58 21.29 12.53
CA ASP A 63 -0.80 20.61 13.59
C ASP A 63 -1.20 19.15 13.86
N GLU A 64 -2.34 18.69 13.34
CA GLU A 64 -2.82 17.30 13.52
C GLU A 64 -2.97 16.54 12.21
N ARG A 65 -2.58 17.17 11.10
CA ARG A 65 -2.86 16.70 9.75
C ARG A 65 -2.06 15.47 9.35
N ALA A 66 -0.74 15.46 9.57
CA ALA A 66 0.09 14.32 9.18
C ALA A 66 -0.33 13.07 9.96
N THR A 67 -0.64 13.25 11.25
CA THR A 67 -1.22 12.18 12.06
C THR A 67 -2.57 11.69 11.52
N ALA A 68 -3.50 12.59 11.19
CA ALA A 68 -4.80 12.19 10.64
C ALA A 68 -4.65 11.42 9.31
N THR A 69 -3.76 11.88 8.43
CA THR A 69 -3.39 11.19 7.20
C THR A 69 -2.78 9.82 7.49
N ALA A 70 -1.87 9.73 8.46
CA ALA A 70 -1.19 8.49 8.85
C ALA A 70 -2.19 7.47 9.40
N ILE A 71 -3.06 7.84 10.36
CA ILE A 71 -4.06 6.92 10.91
C ILE A 71 -4.96 6.37 9.80
N ALA A 72 -5.50 7.24 8.94
CA ALA A 72 -6.39 6.81 7.86
C ALA A 72 -5.69 5.92 6.82
N SER A 73 -4.44 6.24 6.43
CA SER A 73 -3.67 5.45 5.46
C SER A 73 -3.23 4.10 6.03
N LEU A 74 -2.79 4.10 7.30
CA LEU A 74 -2.25 2.90 7.95
C LEU A 74 -3.36 1.93 8.39
N LEU A 75 -4.58 2.42 8.68
CA LEU A 75 -5.75 1.55 8.84
C LEU A 75 -6.09 0.80 7.55
N ASN A 76 -5.88 1.40 6.37
CA ASN A 76 -6.04 0.71 5.10
C ASN A 76 -5.05 -0.46 4.98
N TYR A 77 -3.77 -0.25 5.35
CA TYR A 77 -2.78 -1.32 5.39
C TYR A 77 -3.10 -2.38 6.45
N LEU A 78 -3.62 -2.00 7.62
CA LEU A 78 -4.04 -2.96 8.63
C LEU A 78 -5.11 -3.92 8.11
N GLY A 79 -6.00 -3.45 7.23
CA GLY A 79 -6.91 -4.32 6.48
C GLY A 79 -6.18 -5.35 5.62
N SER A 80 -5.13 -4.94 4.91
CA SER A 80 -4.25 -5.86 4.14
C SER A 80 -3.49 -6.85 5.03
N ALA A 81 -3.10 -6.47 6.26
CA ALA A 81 -2.51 -7.40 7.23
C ALA A 81 -3.48 -8.54 7.57
N GLY A 82 -4.78 -8.23 7.69
CA GLY A 82 -5.82 -9.25 7.86
C GLY A 82 -5.82 -10.31 6.75
N ALA A 83 -5.56 -9.91 5.50
CA ALA A 83 -5.51 -10.85 4.37
C ALA A 83 -4.35 -11.86 4.48
N PHE A 84 -3.19 -11.45 5.02
CA PHE A 84 -2.05 -12.34 5.28
C PHE A 84 -2.36 -13.42 6.32
N LEU A 85 -3.33 -13.20 7.20
CA LEU A 85 -3.73 -14.15 8.23
C LEU A 85 -4.92 -15.01 7.79
N VAL A 86 -5.97 -14.36 7.23
CA VAL A 86 -7.20 -15.05 6.82
C VAL A 86 -6.93 -16.09 5.73
N GLY A 87 -6.05 -15.79 4.76
CA GLY A 87 -5.73 -16.72 3.68
C GLY A 87 -5.16 -18.05 4.20
N PRO A 88 -3.96 -18.05 4.81
CA PRO A 88 -3.31 -19.28 5.30
C PRO A 88 -4.04 -20.00 6.45
N LEU A 89 -4.76 -19.27 7.32
CA LEU A 89 -5.47 -19.91 8.44
C LEU A 89 -6.76 -20.60 8.01
N VAL A 90 -7.45 -20.07 6.99
CA VAL A 90 -8.73 -20.63 6.53
C VAL A 90 -8.54 -21.62 5.40
N VAL A 91 -7.52 -21.44 4.56
CA VAL A 91 -7.21 -22.30 3.42
C VAL A 91 -5.93 -23.09 3.72
N PRO A 92 -6.02 -24.38 4.08
CA PRO A 92 -4.85 -25.19 4.37
C PRO A 92 -3.97 -25.39 3.13
N PRO A 93 -2.63 -25.45 3.28
CA PRO A 93 -1.73 -25.72 2.18
C PRO A 93 -2.02 -27.12 1.60
N PRO A 94 -1.85 -27.34 0.29
CA PRO A 94 -1.85 -28.68 -0.27
C PRO A 94 -0.66 -29.44 0.32
N ASN A 95 -0.90 -30.33 1.29
CA ASN A 95 0.14 -31.10 1.97
C ASN A 95 1.14 -31.69 0.96
N GLY A 96 2.41 -31.30 1.07
CA GLY A 96 3.51 -31.65 0.16
C GLY A 96 3.91 -33.13 0.11
N THR A 97 3.05 -34.05 0.54
CA THR A 97 3.25 -35.51 0.42
C THR A 97 2.19 -36.18 -0.45
N ALA A 98 1.20 -35.45 -0.97
CA ALA A 98 0.13 -36.03 -1.77
C ALA A 98 0.31 -35.71 -3.26
N HIS A 99 1.14 -36.50 -3.94
CA HIS A 99 1.06 -36.68 -5.41
C HIS A 99 -0.32 -37.22 -5.87
N LEU A 100 -1.24 -37.46 -4.93
CA LEU A 100 -2.64 -37.84 -5.11
C LEU A 100 -3.52 -36.84 -4.35
N LEU A 101 -3.77 -35.66 -4.92
CA LEU A 101 -4.85 -34.78 -4.47
C LEU A 101 -6.17 -35.55 -4.64
N SER A 102 -6.64 -36.19 -3.56
CA SER A 102 -7.97 -36.80 -3.52
C SER A 102 -9.02 -35.74 -3.88
N GLN A 103 -10.03 -36.09 -4.68
CA GLN A 103 -11.12 -35.18 -5.06
C GLN A 103 -11.77 -34.50 -3.84
N SER A 104 -11.79 -35.21 -2.70
CA SER A 104 -12.26 -34.70 -1.40
C SER A 104 -11.46 -33.50 -0.87
N ASN A 105 -10.12 -33.51 -0.98
CA ASN A 105 -9.27 -32.39 -0.55
C ASN A 105 -9.47 -31.17 -1.46
N THR A 106 -9.65 -31.39 -2.76
CA THR A 106 -9.91 -30.30 -3.72
C THR A 106 -11.27 -29.64 -3.49
N GLN A 107 -12.31 -30.41 -3.15
CA GLN A 107 -13.62 -29.88 -2.78
C GLN A 107 -13.55 -29.08 -1.48
N HIS A 108 -12.91 -29.62 -0.44
CA HIS A 108 -12.75 -28.91 0.84
C HIS A 108 -12.00 -27.57 0.68
N ILE A 109 -10.95 -27.50 -0.15
CA ILE A 109 -10.24 -26.23 -0.42
C ILE A 109 -11.16 -25.23 -1.13
N LYS A 110 -11.95 -25.68 -2.11
CA LYS A 110 -12.90 -24.81 -2.82
C LYS A 110 -13.95 -24.24 -1.88
N ASP A 111 -14.53 -25.07 -1.01
CA ASP A 111 -15.55 -24.65 -0.05
C ASP A 111 -15.00 -23.59 0.93
N ARG A 112 -13.76 -23.74 1.39
CA ARG A 112 -13.08 -22.76 2.26
C ARG A 112 -12.85 -21.43 1.54
N ILE A 113 -12.41 -21.47 0.29
CA ILE A 113 -12.23 -20.26 -0.53
C ILE A 113 -13.57 -19.56 -0.75
N GLU A 114 -14.63 -20.30 -1.08
CA GLU A 114 -15.98 -19.74 -1.25
C GLU A 114 -16.50 -19.11 0.04
N ALA A 115 -16.30 -19.76 1.19
CA ALA A 115 -16.68 -19.20 2.49
C ALA A 115 -15.99 -17.86 2.77
N VAL A 116 -14.70 -17.72 2.44
CA VAL A 116 -13.96 -16.45 2.59
C VAL A 116 -14.54 -15.38 1.65
N LEU A 117 -14.86 -15.73 0.40
CA LEU A 117 -15.44 -14.79 -0.57
C LEU A 117 -16.82 -14.30 -0.13
N TYR A 118 -17.69 -15.19 0.35
CA TYR A 118 -19.01 -14.82 0.87
C TYR A 118 -18.92 -13.95 2.13
N ALA A 119 -17.99 -14.26 3.04
CA ALA A 119 -17.75 -13.44 4.23
C ALA A 119 -17.27 -12.03 3.85
N GLU A 120 -16.34 -11.92 2.89
CA GLU A 120 -15.86 -10.64 2.36
C GLU A 120 -17.02 -9.84 1.74
N PHE A 121 -17.85 -10.48 0.92
CA PHE A 121 -19.03 -9.84 0.32
C PHE A 121 -20.01 -9.32 1.38
N GLY A 122 -20.27 -10.11 2.43
CA GLY A 122 -21.12 -9.71 3.55
C GLY A 122 -20.58 -8.47 4.27
N MET A 123 -19.27 -8.45 4.59
CA MET A 123 -18.65 -7.31 5.27
C MET A 123 -18.67 -6.03 4.42
N VAL A 124 -18.29 -6.12 3.14
CA VAL A 124 -18.27 -4.95 2.24
C VAL A 124 -19.68 -4.41 2.01
N SER A 125 -20.67 -5.29 1.89
CA SER A 125 -22.09 -4.90 1.75
C SER A 125 -22.61 -4.18 3.00
N LEU A 126 -22.26 -4.65 4.19
CA LEU A 126 -22.63 -4.01 5.45
C LEU A 126 -22.04 -2.60 5.58
N ILE A 127 -20.76 -2.43 5.22
CA ILE A 127 -20.09 -1.13 5.22
C ILE A 127 -20.73 -0.19 4.18
N PHE A 128 -21.06 -0.70 2.99
CA PHE A 128 -21.77 0.08 1.95
C PHE A 128 -23.14 0.55 2.43
N SER A 129 -23.93 -0.33 3.07
CA SER A 129 -25.23 0.03 3.64
C SER A 129 -25.11 1.11 4.72
N ALA A 130 -24.09 1.01 5.59
CA ALA A 130 -23.82 2.03 6.59
C ALA A 130 -23.43 3.38 5.97
N ALA A 131 -22.57 3.36 4.93
CA ALA A 131 -22.19 4.56 4.20
C ALA A 131 -23.38 5.19 3.46
N LEU A 132 -24.28 4.38 2.91
CA LEU A 132 -25.51 4.85 2.26
C LEU A 132 -26.45 5.55 3.26
N ALA A 133 -26.59 4.99 4.46
CA ALA A 133 -27.48 5.49 5.49
C ALA A 133 -26.99 6.80 6.13
N TYR A 134 -25.70 6.93 6.43
CA TYR A 134 -25.23 8.00 7.33
C TYR A 134 -24.07 8.86 6.81
N PHE A 135 -23.46 8.59 5.65
CA PHE A 135 -22.24 9.33 5.28
C PHE A 135 -22.52 10.82 4.98
N PRO A 136 -22.04 11.77 5.82
CA PRO A 136 -22.35 13.18 5.68
C PRO A 136 -21.60 13.79 4.47
N SER A 137 -22.26 14.70 3.78
CA SER A 137 -21.76 15.25 2.51
C SER A 137 -20.53 16.16 2.66
N ARG A 138 -20.50 16.98 3.72
CA ARG A 138 -19.48 17.99 4.08
C ARG A 138 -19.59 18.35 5.57
N PRO A 139 -18.52 18.81 6.25
CA PRO A 139 -18.66 19.48 7.54
C PRO A 139 -19.44 20.79 7.38
N PRO A 140 -20.22 21.22 8.39
CA PRO A 140 -20.98 22.47 8.33
C PRO A 140 -20.11 23.72 8.22
N PHE A 141 -18.84 23.67 8.64
CA PHE A 141 -17.87 24.76 8.53
C PHE A 141 -16.50 24.23 8.06
N PRO A 142 -15.82 24.89 7.10
CA PRO A 142 -14.47 24.51 6.69
C PRO A 142 -13.45 24.85 7.80
N PRO A 143 -12.68 23.88 8.31
CA PRO A 143 -11.78 24.09 9.44
C PRO A 143 -10.43 24.75 9.09
N SER A 144 -10.10 24.96 7.81
CA SER A 144 -8.82 25.60 7.42
C SER A 144 -8.90 26.52 6.20
N VAL A 145 -8.06 27.55 6.16
CA VAL A 145 -7.92 28.50 5.03
C VAL A 145 -7.47 27.79 3.74
N ALA A 146 -6.69 26.71 3.86
CA ALA A 146 -6.31 25.85 2.73
C ALA A 146 -7.48 25.03 2.16
N ALA A 147 -8.53 24.77 2.94
CA ALA A 147 -9.80 24.23 2.44
C ALA A 147 -10.67 25.32 1.79
N ALA A 148 -10.46 26.59 2.16
CA ALA A 148 -11.15 27.76 1.63
C ALA A 148 -10.47 28.40 0.40
N SER A 149 -9.19 28.08 0.13
CA SER A 149 -8.43 28.67 -0.98
C SER A 149 -8.85 28.12 -2.35
N GLN A 150 -8.78 28.98 -3.38
CA GLN A 150 -9.10 28.60 -4.75
C GLN A 150 -8.08 27.59 -5.29
N ARG A 151 -8.49 26.31 -5.32
CA ARG A 151 -7.74 25.23 -5.92
C ARG A 151 -7.64 25.42 -7.44
N LEU A 152 -6.47 25.15 -8.01
CA LEU A 152 -6.25 25.13 -9.45
C LEU A 152 -7.25 24.19 -10.15
N SER A 153 -7.63 24.53 -11.38
CA SER A 153 -8.45 23.66 -12.25
C SER A 153 -7.76 22.30 -12.44
N TYR A 154 -8.51 21.20 -12.30
CA TYR A 154 -8.01 19.81 -12.36
C TYR A 154 -7.06 19.54 -13.53
N ARG A 155 -7.40 19.98 -14.74
CA ARG A 155 -6.56 19.75 -15.94
C ARG A 155 -5.23 20.50 -15.85
N ARG A 156 -5.26 21.76 -15.40
CA ARG A 156 -4.05 22.58 -15.24
C ARG A 156 -3.17 22.04 -14.11
N SER A 157 -3.77 21.57 -13.01
CA SER A 157 -3.09 20.89 -11.92
C SER A 157 -2.35 19.65 -12.39
N PHE A 158 -3.01 18.78 -13.17
CA PHE A 158 -2.41 17.56 -13.69
C PHE A 158 -1.23 17.84 -14.63
N CYS A 159 -1.39 18.76 -15.59
CA CYS A 159 -0.29 19.14 -16.48
C CYS A 159 0.88 19.77 -15.70
N ARG A 160 0.60 20.67 -14.76
CA ARG A 160 1.63 21.31 -13.93
C ARG A 160 2.40 20.29 -13.09
N LEU A 161 1.71 19.28 -12.56
CA LEU A 161 2.29 18.22 -11.76
C LEU A 161 3.27 17.37 -12.60
N LEU A 162 2.86 16.94 -13.80
CA LEU A 162 3.70 16.17 -14.70
C LEU A 162 4.85 16.98 -15.32
N SER A 163 4.71 18.30 -15.45
CA SER A 163 5.80 19.16 -15.91
C SER A 163 6.78 19.54 -14.78
N ASN A 164 6.45 19.28 -13.51
CA ASN A 164 7.31 19.62 -12.39
C ASN A 164 8.32 18.50 -12.12
N PHE A 165 9.55 18.69 -12.58
CA PHE A 165 10.64 17.73 -12.39
C PHE A 165 10.89 17.39 -10.91
N ARG A 166 10.75 18.36 -9.99
CA ARG A 166 10.93 18.12 -8.54
C ARG A 166 9.90 17.12 -8.04
N PHE A 167 8.64 17.29 -8.45
CA PHE A 167 7.57 16.36 -8.12
C PHE A 167 7.80 14.98 -8.74
N LEU A 168 8.18 14.91 -10.01
CA LEU A 168 8.42 13.62 -10.66
C LEU A 168 9.54 12.83 -9.96
N MET A 169 10.60 13.51 -9.52
CA MET A 169 11.71 12.88 -8.82
C MET A 169 11.28 12.24 -7.49
N ILE A 170 10.53 12.96 -6.66
CA ILE A 170 10.01 12.41 -5.40
C ILE A 170 8.90 11.37 -5.64
N ALA A 171 8.07 11.56 -6.67
CA ALA A 171 7.04 10.60 -7.07
C ALA A 171 7.66 9.25 -7.44
N LEU A 172 8.78 9.26 -8.18
CA LEU A 172 9.55 8.06 -8.50
C LEU A 172 10.21 7.47 -7.25
N ALA A 173 10.74 8.30 -6.36
CA ALA A 173 11.31 7.84 -5.10
C ALA A 173 10.29 7.10 -4.22
N TYR A 174 9.00 7.46 -4.26
CA TYR A 174 7.95 6.68 -3.60
C TYR A 174 7.53 5.45 -4.41
N ALA A 175 7.22 5.66 -5.69
CA ALA A 175 6.48 4.69 -6.50
C ALA A 175 7.29 3.43 -6.79
N ILE A 176 8.60 3.55 -6.99
CA ILE A 176 9.46 2.41 -7.30
C ILE A 176 9.55 1.46 -6.08
N PRO A 177 10.05 1.87 -4.90
CA PRO A 177 10.21 0.95 -3.77
C PRO A 177 8.86 0.43 -3.25
N LEU A 178 7.81 1.25 -3.17
CA LEU A 178 6.52 0.80 -2.66
C LEU A 178 5.76 -0.06 -3.67
N GLY A 179 5.88 0.21 -4.97
CA GLY A 179 5.32 -0.64 -6.02
C GLY A 179 6.00 -2.01 -6.04
N VAL A 180 7.34 -2.02 -5.97
CA VAL A 180 8.12 -3.25 -5.88
C VAL A 180 7.80 -4.03 -4.61
N PHE A 181 7.76 -3.36 -3.44
CA PHE A 181 7.40 -3.99 -2.17
C PHE A 181 5.98 -4.55 -2.15
N SER A 182 5.00 -3.86 -2.78
CA SER A 182 3.62 -4.34 -2.87
C SER A 182 3.52 -5.62 -3.70
N GLY A 183 4.17 -5.63 -4.88
CA GLY A 183 4.23 -6.82 -5.72
C GLY A 183 4.98 -7.97 -5.05
N TRP A 184 6.10 -7.64 -4.39
CA TRP A 184 6.93 -8.58 -3.65
C TRP A 184 6.19 -9.22 -2.47
N SER A 185 5.52 -8.41 -1.66
CA SER A 185 4.73 -8.89 -0.51
C SER A 185 3.55 -9.76 -0.95
N GLY A 186 2.94 -9.44 -2.10
CA GLY A 186 1.82 -10.22 -2.65
C GLY A 186 2.19 -11.65 -3.07
N VAL A 187 3.46 -11.93 -3.30
CA VAL A 187 3.97 -13.28 -3.65
C VAL A 187 4.97 -13.82 -2.62
N LEU A 188 4.98 -13.26 -1.41
CA LEU A 188 5.92 -13.63 -0.35
C LEU A 188 5.97 -15.14 -0.07
N ASP A 189 4.81 -15.79 -0.06
CA ASP A 189 4.69 -17.24 0.12
C ASP A 189 5.47 -18.02 -0.96
N LEU A 190 5.38 -17.60 -2.22
CA LEU A 190 6.10 -18.23 -3.34
C LEU A 190 7.62 -18.03 -3.24
N ILE A 191 8.06 -16.92 -2.66
CA ILE A 191 9.49 -16.62 -2.44
C ILE A 191 10.06 -17.49 -1.32
N LEU A 192 9.25 -17.76 -0.29
CA LEU A 192 9.67 -18.46 0.92
C LEU A 192 9.52 -19.99 0.82
N THR A 193 8.64 -20.47 -0.06
CA THR A 193 8.43 -21.92 -0.31
C THR A 193 9.70 -22.69 -0.69
N PRO A 194 10.56 -22.21 -1.62
CA PRO A 194 11.81 -22.90 -1.99
C PRO A 194 12.81 -23.05 -0.84
N ILE A 195 12.67 -22.22 0.20
CA ILE A 195 13.55 -22.16 1.37
C ILE A 195 12.94 -22.97 2.55
N HIS A 196 11.90 -23.76 2.27
CA HIS A 196 11.20 -24.64 3.23
C HIS A 196 10.53 -23.90 4.41
N VAL A 197 10.13 -22.65 4.19
CA VAL A 197 9.29 -21.90 5.15
C VAL A 197 7.82 -22.22 4.90
N SER A 198 7.04 -22.40 5.96
CA SER A 198 5.63 -22.73 5.82
C SER A 198 4.80 -21.53 5.35
N GLN A 199 3.70 -21.79 4.64
CA GLN A 199 2.76 -20.74 4.22
C GLN A 199 2.17 -19.96 5.41
N VAL A 200 1.98 -20.63 6.55
CA VAL A 200 1.48 -20.00 7.78
C VAL A 200 2.54 -19.03 8.34
N ASP A 201 3.82 -19.43 8.34
CA ASP A 201 4.91 -18.55 8.76
C ASP A 201 5.04 -17.34 7.83
N ALA A 202 4.97 -17.54 6.51
CA ALA A 202 4.96 -16.45 5.54
C ALA A 202 3.82 -15.45 5.79
N GLY A 203 2.62 -15.96 6.12
CA GLY A 203 1.48 -15.17 6.56
C GLY A 203 1.77 -14.33 7.81
N TRP A 204 2.34 -14.93 8.86
CA TRP A 204 2.73 -14.22 10.08
C TRP A 204 3.78 -13.14 9.84
N ILE A 205 4.76 -13.42 8.98
CA ILE A 205 5.80 -12.46 8.61
C ILE A 205 5.18 -11.24 7.93
N GLY A 206 4.33 -11.45 6.93
CA GLY A 206 3.60 -10.36 6.26
C GLY A 206 2.71 -9.56 7.21
N PHE A 207 1.99 -10.24 8.10
CA PHE A 207 1.14 -9.63 9.12
C PHE A 207 1.94 -8.69 10.04
N TRP A 208 3.02 -9.19 10.68
CA TRP A 208 3.82 -8.39 11.60
C TRP A 208 4.60 -7.28 10.92
N SER A 209 4.99 -7.48 9.66
CA SER A 209 5.64 -6.46 8.83
C SER A 209 4.72 -5.25 8.61
N ILE A 210 3.43 -5.49 8.34
CA ILE A 210 2.43 -4.41 8.19
C ILE A 210 2.08 -3.79 9.55
N VAL A 211 1.77 -4.60 10.56
CA VAL A 211 1.39 -4.09 11.90
C VAL A 211 2.50 -3.22 12.49
N GLY A 212 3.75 -3.68 12.42
CA GLY A 212 4.90 -2.90 12.86
C GLY A 212 5.03 -1.59 12.08
N GLY A 213 4.86 -1.63 10.76
CA GLY A 213 4.88 -0.44 9.91
C GLY A 213 3.77 0.57 10.21
N CYS A 214 2.58 0.09 10.59
CA CYS A 214 1.51 0.98 11.05
C CYS A 214 1.85 1.64 12.38
N VAL A 215 2.35 0.90 13.36
CA VAL A 215 2.69 1.45 14.68
C VAL A 215 3.83 2.47 14.57
N VAL A 216 4.92 2.09 13.91
CA VAL A 216 6.09 2.97 13.72
C VAL A 216 5.74 4.14 12.80
N GLY A 217 4.91 3.94 11.78
CA GLY A 217 4.46 4.99 10.87
C GLY A 217 3.66 6.09 11.58
N ILE A 218 2.74 5.72 12.48
CA ILE A 218 2.01 6.71 13.31
C ILE A 218 2.98 7.45 14.23
N ALA A 219 3.91 6.74 14.87
CA ALA A 219 4.90 7.35 15.77
C ALA A 219 5.82 8.32 15.02
N MET A 220 6.30 7.95 13.83
CA MET A 220 7.15 8.79 12.98
C MET A 220 6.39 9.98 12.41
N ALA A 221 5.13 9.83 12.00
CA ALA A 221 4.29 10.94 11.56
C ALA A 221 4.07 11.96 12.69
N ARG A 222 3.78 11.48 13.91
CA ARG A 222 3.68 12.35 15.11
C ARG A 222 5.00 13.05 15.41
N PHE A 223 6.11 12.35 15.30
CA PHE A 223 7.44 12.95 15.49
C PHE A 223 7.75 14.02 14.43
N ALA A 224 7.33 13.80 13.18
CA ALA A 224 7.45 14.77 12.10
C ALA A 224 6.58 16.03 12.34
N ASP A 225 5.39 15.88 12.92
CA ASP A 225 4.54 17.01 13.32
C ASP A 225 5.26 17.92 14.35
N PHE A 226 6.02 17.34 15.29
CA PHE A 226 6.78 18.10 16.29
C PHE A 226 8.01 18.81 15.71
N ILE A 227 8.69 18.20 14.73
CA ILE A 227 9.93 18.75 14.17
C ILE A 227 9.74 19.16 12.71
N ARG A 228 9.16 20.35 12.57
CA ARG A 228 8.90 21.01 11.28
C ARG A 228 10.20 21.13 10.47
N GLY A 229 10.14 20.76 9.20
CA GLY A 229 11.26 20.94 8.26
C GLY A 229 12.30 19.81 8.21
N MET A 230 12.06 18.67 8.86
CA MET A 230 12.97 17.50 8.82
C MET A 230 12.44 16.30 8.02
N LEU A 231 11.45 16.52 7.14
CA LEU A 231 10.80 15.41 6.41
C LEU A 231 11.79 14.62 5.55
N LYS A 232 12.70 15.28 4.81
CA LYS A 232 13.75 14.59 4.05
C LYS A 232 14.67 13.77 4.94
N PHE A 233 15.06 14.29 6.10
CA PHE A 233 15.98 13.59 7.00
C PHE A 233 15.35 12.28 7.51
N ILE A 234 14.09 12.35 7.97
CA ILE A 234 13.33 11.18 8.40
C ILE A 234 13.21 10.17 7.25
N LEU A 235 12.91 10.65 6.05
CA LEU A 235 12.77 9.82 4.85
C LEU A 235 14.08 9.11 4.48
N LEU A 236 15.23 9.80 4.57
CA LEU A 236 16.55 9.20 4.34
C LEU A 236 16.87 8.11 5.35
N LEU A 237 16.52 8.32 6.63
CA LEU A 237 16.71 7.33 7.68
C LEU A 237 15.83 6.09 7.43
N LEU A 238 14.57 6.28 7.11
CA LEU A 238 13.66 5.16 6.80
C LEU A 238 14.10 4.40 5.54
N LEU A 239 14.44 5.08 4.45
CA LEU A 239 14.87 4.43 3.20
C LEU A 239 16.23 3.75 3.33
N SER A 240 17.15 4.27 4.14
CA SER A 240 18.42 3.59 4.42
C SER A 240 18.19 2.32 5.24
N GLY A 241 17.34 2.37 6.26
CA GLY A 241 16.87 1.20 6.99
C GLY A 241 16.20 0.17 6.08
N ALA A 242 15.30 0.59 5.19
CA ALA A 242 14.66 -0.29 4.22
C ALA A 242 15.67 -0.94 3.25
N THR A 243 16.67 -0.19 2.79
CA THR A 243 17.72 -0.71 1.90
C THR A 243 18.57 -1.76 2.61
N LEU A 244 18.95 -1.52 3.86
CA LEU A 244 19.71 -2.48 4.68
C LEU A 244 18.88 -3.73 4.98
N ALA A 245 17.61 -3.57 5.39
CA ALA A 245 16.72 -4.68 5.71
C ALA A 245 16.40 -5.56 4.50
N SER A 246 16.13 -4.94 3.33
CA SER A 246 15.92 -5.68 2.07
C SER A 246 17.19 -6.39 1.60
N THR A 247 18.35 -5.75 1.70
CA THR A 247 19.63 -6.41 1.36
C THR A 247 19.88 -7.60 2.29
N TRP A 248 19.65 -7.43 3.59
CA TRP A 248 19.79 -8.52 4.57
C TRP A 248 18.83 -9.69 4.26
N PHE A 249 17.56 -9.40 3.95
CA PHE A 249 16.58 -10.40 3.55
C PHE A 249 17.05 -11.15 2.29
N THR A 250 17.43 -10.42 1.25
CA THR A 250 17.85 -11.00 -0.04
C THR A 250 19.09 -11.88 0.10
N LEU A 251 20.08 -11.45 0.88
CA LEU A 251 21.27 -12.26 1.18
C LEU A 251 20.92 -13.53 1.96
N THR A 252 19.99 -13.43 2.92
CA THR A 252 19.53 -14.60 3.70
C THR A 252 18.84 -15.64 2.81
N CYS A 253 18.11 -15.21 1.78
CA CYS A 253 17.47 -16.11 0.82
C CYS A 253 18.46 -16.75 -0.18
N LEU A 254 19.63 -16.15 -0.39
CA LEU A 254 20.69 -16.61 -1.31
C LEU A 254 21.74 -17.44 -0.58
N THR A 255 21.30 -18.48 0.15
CA THR A 255 22.15 -19.39 0.93
C THR A 255 23.28 -20.03 0.12
N THR A 256 23.17 -20.05 -1.21
CA THR A 256 24.20 -20.54 -2.14
C THR A 256 25.44 -19.65 -2.25
N VAL A 257 25.33 -18.35 -1.92
CA VAL A 257 26.41 -17.35 -2.14
C VAL A 257 27.06 -16.91 -0.83
N THR A 258 26.38 -17.06 0.31
CA THR A 258 26.88 -16.56 1.60
C THR A 258 26.75 -17.60 2.71
N HIS A 259 27.72 -17.66 3.62
CA HIS A 259 27.69 -18.51 4.83
C HIS A 259 26.78 -17.93 5.94
N LEU A 260 25.77 -17.14 5.59
CA LEU A 260 24.82 -16.61 6.56
C LEU A 260 23.90 -17.75 7.05
N PRO A 261 23.75 -17.95 8.37
CA PRO A 261 22.86 -18.97 8.87
C PRO A 261 21.42 -18.59 8.54
N LEU A 262 20.77 -19.42 7.72
CA LEU A 262 19.33 -19.35 7.49
C LEU A 262 18.62 -19.80 8.76
N THR A 263 18.31 -18.84 9.63
CA THR A 263 17.46 -19.07 10.80
C THR A 263 16.10 -18.44 10.53
N THR A 264 15.05 -19.05 11.07
CA THR A 264 13.71 -18.46 11.02
C THR A 264 13.71 -17.05 11.62
N ALA A 265 14.47 -16.83 12.70
CA ALA A 265 14.62 -15.52 13.33
C ALA A 265 15.17 -14.45 12.37
N THR A 266 16.26 -14.73 11.63
CA THR A 266 16.86 -13.74 10.71
C THR A 266 15.93 -13.37 9.56
N LEU A 267 15.15 -14.33 9.07
CA LEU A 267 14.16 -14.12 8.02
C LEU A 267 12.98 -13.29 8.52
N TYR A 268 12.43 -13.63 9.69
CA TYR A 268 11.37 -12.85 10.34
C TYR A 268 11.82 -11.42 10.59
N THR A 269 12.99 -11.21 11.20
CA THR A 269 13.47 -9.88 11.57
C THR A 269 13.72 -9.00 10.35
N SER A 270 14.38 -9.53 9.31
CA SER A 270 14.70 -8.74 8.11
C SER A 270 13.45 -8.33 7.34
N CYS A 271 12.48 -9.23 7.16
CA CYS A 271 11.24 -8.94 6.46
C CYS A 271 10.30 -8.02 7.26
N ILE A 272 10.23 -8.17 8.59
CA ILE A 272 9.44 -7.29 9.45
C ILE A 272 10.04 -5.89 9.45
N LEU A 273 11.37 -5.75 9.61
CA LEU A 273 12.05 -4.45 9.55
C LEU A 273 11.85 -3.76 8.21
N LEU A 274 11.91 -4.51 7.10
CA LEU A 274 11.69 -3.95 5.77
C LEU A 274 10.31 -3.28 5.67
N GLY A 275 9.24 -3.99 6.03
CA GLY A 275 7.89 -3.40 5.97
C GLY A 275 7.67 -2.33 7.03
N ILE A 276 8.33 -2.41 8.19
CA ILE A 276 8.35 -1.31 9.15
C ILE A 276 8.85 -0.04 8.47
N PHE A 277 10.03 -0.07 7.86
CA PHE A 277 10.64 1.10 7.26
C PHE A 277 9.86 1.64 6.04
N LEU A 278 9.41 0.75 5.14
CA LEU A 278 8.69 1.16 3.93
C LEU A 278 7.28 1.67 4.24
N ASN A 279 6.48 0.95 5.02
CA ASN A 279 5.12 1.41 5.35
C ASN A 279 5.15 2.68 6.20
N SER A 280 6.13 2.85 7.10
CA SER A 280 6.29 4.08 7.88
C SER A 280 6.65 5.30 7.04
N SER A 281 7.27 5.10 5.87
CA SER A 281 7.65 6.21 4.97
C SER A 281 6.46 6.84 4.24
N VAL A 282 5.35 6.10 4.06
CA VAL A 282 4.18 6.51 3.28
C VAL A 282 3.58 7.85 3.73
N PRO A 283 3.20 8.05 5.02
CA PRO A 283 2.64 9.32 5.45
C PRO A 283 3.63 10.50 5.31
N ILE A 284 4.93 10.26 5.53
CA ILE A 284 5.98 11.28 5.38
C ILE A 284 6.11 11.72 3.91
N PHE A 285 6.04 10.76 2.97
CA PHE A 285 6.01 11.06 1.54
C PHE A 285 4.78 11.88 1.15
N PHE A 286 3.60 11.54 1.69
CA PHE A 286 2.37 12.29 1.40
C PHE A 286 2.47 13.76 1.82
N GLU A 287 2.98 14.05 3.02
CA GLU A 287 3.21 15.44 3.43
C GLU A 287 4.22 16.13 2.51
N LEU A 288 5.34 15.47 2.20
CA LEU A 288 6.38 16.06 1.34
C LEU A 288 5.88 16.33 -0.09
N PHE A 289 5.01 15.48 -0.65
CA PHE A 289 4.37 15.76 -1.95
C PHE A 289 3.54 17.03 -1.90
N VAL A 290 2.70 17.13 -0.88
CA VAL A 290 1.74 18.21 -0.73
C VAL A 290 2.46 19.55 -0.53
N GLU A 291 3.56 19.56 0.22
CA GLU A 291 4.43 20.74 0.34
C GLU A 291 5.09 21.10 -1.00
N THR A 292 5.59 20.11 -1.74
CA THR A 292 6.33 20.33 -3.01
C THR A 292 5.46 20.87 -4.14
N VAL A 293 4.18 20.48 -4.20
CA VAL A 293 3.29 20.83 -5.32
C VAL A 293 2.24 21.88 -4.99
N TYR A 294 2.29 22.50 -3.81
CA TYR A 294 1.36 23.57 -3.46
C TYR A 294 1.32 24.66 -4.57
N PRO A 295 0.13 25.13 -5.02
CA PRO A 295 -1.24 24.89 -4.52
C PRO A 295 -2.03 23.83 -5.32
N VAL A 296 -1.38 22.76 -5.78
CA VAL A 296 -2.07 21.64 -6.46
C VAL A 296 -2.93 20.86 -5.44
N PRO A 297 -4.17 20.44 -5.82
CA PRO A 297 -4.97 19.58 -4.96
C PRO A 297 -4.27 18.27 -4.62
N GLU A 298 -4.26 17.95 -3.34
CA GLU A 298 -3.53 16.81 -2.76
C GLU A 298 -4.03 15.47 -3.29
N GLY A 299 -5.33 15.35 -3.57
CA GLY A 299 -5.89 14.16 -4.20
C GLY A 299 -5.34 13.88 -5.61
N ILE A 300 -4.87 14.90 -6.34
CA ILE A 300 -4.25 14.72 -7.66
C ILE A 300 -2.80 14.25 -7.50
N SER A 301 -2.03 14.86 -6.60
CA SER A 301 -0.63 14.48 -6.36
C SER A 301 -0.53 13.05 -5.83
N CYS A 302 -1.23 12.73 -4.74
CA CYS A 302 -1.27 11.38 -4.18
C CYS A 302 -1.82 10.36 -5.20
N GLY A 303 -2.79 10.77 -6.03
CA GLY A 303 -3.37 9.91 -7.06
C GLY A 303 -2.39 9.52 -8.15
N VAL A 304 -1.60 10.49 -8.66
CA VAL A 304 -0.56 10.22 -9.65
C VAL A 304 0.53 9.31 -9.08
N VAL A 305 0.97 9.57 -7.84
CA VAL A 305 2.00 8.75 -7.21
C VAL A 305 1.51 7.32 -6.96
N THR A 306 0.27 7.15 -6.49
CA THR A 306 -0.34 5.83 -6.28
C THR A 306 -0.49 5.07 -7.59
N PHE A 307 -0.94 5.75 -8.66
CA PHE A 307 -1.00 5.18 -9.99
C PHE A 307 0.39 4.70 -10.45
N LEU A 308 1.41 5.53 -10.29
CA LEU A 308 2.78 5.19 -10.68
C LEU A 308 3.31 3.98 -9.89
N SER A 309 3.00 3.89 -8.59
CA SER A 309 3.34 2.74 -7.75
C SER A 309 2.70 1.45 -8.27
N ASN A 310 1.40 1.51 -8.62
CA ASN A 310 0.69 0.37 -9.20
C ASN A 310 1.23 -0.04 -10.58
N VAL A 311 1.72 0.91 -11.37
CA VAL A 311 2.41 0.60 -12.64
C VAL A 311 3.70 -0.18 -12.37
N PHE A 312 4.54 0.27 -11.45
CA PHE A 312 5.78 -0.48 -11.10
C PHE A 312 5.48 -1.86 -10.53
N MET A 313 4.47 -1.99 -9.67
CA MET A 313 3.96 -3.27 -9.19
C MET A 313 3.52 -4.18 -10.35
N GLY A 314 2.71 -3.65 -11.27
CA GLY A 314 2.19 -4.39 -12.41
C GLY A 314 3.30 -4.85 -13.37
N VAL A 315 4.28 -3.98 -13.64
CA VAL A 315 5.46 -4.31 -14.45
C VAL A 315 6.25 -5.44 -13.78
N LEU A 316 6.49 -5.35 -12.47
CA LEU A 316 7.22 -6.36 -11.72
C LEU A 316 6.51 -7.74 -11.78
N LEU A 317 5.20 -7.78 -11.53
CA LEU A 317 4.40 -9.02 -11.59
C LEU A 317 4.25 -9.55 -13.02
N PHE A 318 4.25 -8.68 -14.02
CA PHE A 318 4.26 -9.09 -15.43
C PHE A 318 5.56 -9.83 -15.76
N PHE A 319 6.72 -9.30 -15.36
CA PHE A 319 8.00 -10.01 -15.53
C PHE A 319 8.06 -11.32 -14.74
N LEU A 320 7.47 -11.36 -13.54
CA LEU A 320 7.36 -12.59 -12.75
C LEU A 320 6.63 -13.71 -13.49
N THR A 321 5.66 -13.37 -14.36
CA THR A 321 4.94 -14.37 -15.17
C THR A 321 5.87 -15.09 -16.15
N PHE A 322 6.89 -14.41 -16.69
CA PHE A 322 7.86 -15.02 -17.61
C PHE A 322 9.02 -15.72 -16.88
N TYR A 323 9.50 -15.13 -15.78
CA TYR A 323 10.68 -15.60 -15.03
C TYR A 323 10.31 -16.26 -13.69
N HIS A 324 9.25 -17.06 -13.66
CA HIS A 324 8.72 -17.68 -12.45
C HIS A 324 9.60 -18.78 -11.85
N THR A 325 10.63 -19.24 -12.57
CA THR A 325 11.50 -20.33 -12.15
C THR A 325 12.64 -19.89 -11.21
N GLU A 326 13.01 -18.60 -11.24
CA GLU A 326 14.09 -18.05 -10.41
C GLU A 326 13.61 -16.80 -9.68
N PHE A 327 13.53 -16.83 -8.34
CA PHE A 327 13.11 -15.68 -7.53
C PHE A 327 14.27 -14.74 -7.14
N SER A 328 15.51 -15.10 -7.48
CA SER A 328 16.71 -14.34 -7.10
C SER A 328 16.68 -12.90 -7.63
N TRP A 329 16.36 -12.71 -8.92
CA TRP A 329 16.26 -11.37 -9.52
C TRP A 329 15.16 -10.53 -8.85
N PHE A 330 14.04 -11.19 -8.52
CA PHE A 330 12.88 -10.57 -7.89
C PHE A 330 13.21 -10.05 -6.49
N ASN A 331 13.98 -10.83 -5.72
CA ASN A 331 14.50 -10.40 -4.41
C ASN A 331 15.54 -9.28 -4.53
N TRP A 332 16.34 -9.22 -5.60
CA TRP A 332 17.29 -8.13 -5.83
C TRP A 332 16.64 -6.82 -6.31
N CYS A 333 15.47 -6.88 -6.95
CA CYS A 333 14.70 -5.68 -7.31
C CYS A 333 14.35 -4.83 -6.08
N LEU A 334 14.15 -5.46 -4.93
CA LEU A 334 13.74 -4.80 -3.69
C LEU A 334 14.82 -3.87 -3.11
N PRO A 335 16.04 -4.32 -2.78
CA PRO A 335 17.12 -3.42 -2.36
C PRO A 335 17.51 -2.43 -3.45
N GLY A 336 17.49 -2.83 -4.73
CA GLY A 336 17.76 -1.93 -5.86
C GLY A 336 16.76 -0.77 -5.93
N SER A 337 15.48 -1.04 -5.72
CA SER A 337 14.43 -0.01 -5.70
C SER A 337 14.56 0.94 -4.51
N CYS A 338 14.89 0.41 -3.32
CA CYS A 338 15.10 1.21 -2.11
C CYS A 338 16.34 2.11 -2.24
N LEU A 339 17.44 1.58 -2.78
CA LEU A 339 18.66 2.33 -3.02
C LEU A 339 18.44 3.45 -4.05
N LEU A 340 17.75 3.15 -5.16
CA LEU A 340 17.40 4.15 -6.15
C LEU A 340 16.56 5.28 -5.55
N SER A 341 15.55 4.93 -4.74
CA SER A 341 14.75 5.90 -4.01
C SER A 341 15.60 6.78 -3.09
N LEU A 342 16.51 6.17 -2.31
CA LEU A 342 17.42 6.89 -1.43
C LEU A 342 18.28 7.89 -2.21
N LEU A 343 18.82 7.50 -3.36
CA LEU A 343 19.59 8.40 -4.23
C LEU A 343 18.75 9.56 -4.76
N LEU A 344 17.51 9.30 -5.19
CA LEU A 344 16.59 10.34 -5.67
C LEU A 344 16.26 11.35 -4.55
N ILE A 345 16.06 10.89 -3.31
CA ILE A 345 15.81 11.75 -2.16
C ILE A 345 17.06 12.55 -1.76
N LEU A 346 18.26 11.96 -1.85
CA LEU A 346 19.51 12.71 -1.62
C LEU A 346 19.64 13.90 -2.59
N CYS A 347 19.37 13.65 -3.88
CA CYS A 347 19.37 14.66 -4.94
C CYS A 347 18.20 15.67 -4.83
N PHE A 348 17.14 15.32 -4.10
CA PHE A 348 15.98 16.18 -3.90
C PHE A 348 16.32 17.40 -3.03
N ARG A 349 16.08 18.60 -3.55
CA ARG A 349 16.21 19.84 -2.79
C ARG A 349 14.84 20.26 -2.27
N GLU A 350 14.71 20.29 -0.95
CA GLU A 350 13.46 20.67 -0.29
C GLU A 350 13.09 22.13 -0.55
N SER A 351 11.79 22.39 -0.68
CA SER A 351 11.20 23.73 -0.74
C SER A 351 9.93 23.69 0.09
N TYR A 352 9.94 24.39 1.23
CA TYR A 352 8.85 24.37 2.22
C TYR A 352 7.83 25.50 1.96
N ASP A 353 7.41 25.69 0.71
CA ASP A 353 6.63 26.86 0.27
C ASP A 353 5.28 26.99 0.99
N ARG A 354 4.66 25.85 1.36
CA ARG A 354 3.41 25.80 2.14
C ARG A 354 3.62 26.17 3.60
N LEU A 355 4.65 25.63 4.25
CA LEU A 355 4.97 25.90 5.65
C LEU A 355 5.20 27.39 5.88
N TYR A 356 5.88 28.07 4.95
CA TYR A 356 6.06 29.52 5.01
C TYR A 356 4.73 30.28 4.99
N LEU A 357 3.77 29.87 4.15
CA LEU A 357 2.44 30.48 4.11
C LEU A 357 1.65 30.25 5.41
N ASP A 358 1.68 29.03 5.95
CA ASP A 358 0.94 28.71 7.17
C ASP A 358 1.52 29.45 8.40
N VAL A 359 2.84 29.66 8.46
CA VAL A 359 3.48 30.49 9.50
C VAL A 359 3.11 31.96 9.37
N VAL A 360 3.10 32.52 8.15
CA VAL A 360 2.79 33.94 7.92
C VAL A 360 1.34 34.29 8.27
N VAL A 361 0.40 33.36 8.14
CA VAL A 361 -1.02 33.58 8.50
C VAL A 361 -1.29 33.38 10.01
N SER A 362 -0.36 32.75 10.73
CA SER A 362 -0.47 32.53 12.19
C SER A 362 0.04 33.70 13.06
N VAL A 363 0.67 34.70 12.42
CA VAL A 363 1.12 35.97 13.02
C VAL A 363 0.17 37.08 12.59
#